data_AF-A0A8H8JT90-F1
#
_entry.id   AF-A0A8H8JT90-F1
#
_cell.length_a   1.000
_cell.length_b   1.000
_cell.length_c   1.000
_cell.angle_alpha   90.00
_cell.angle_beta   90.00
_cell.angle_gamma   90.00
#
_symmetry.space_group_name_H-M   'P 1'
#
loop_
_entity.id
_entity.type
_entity.pdbx_description
1 polymer ?
#
loop_
_entity_poly.entity_id
_entity_poly.type
_entity_poly.pdbx_seq_one_letter_code
_entity_poly.pdbx_strand_id
1 'polypeptide(L)'
;MADERAHLLPSSSHGRRQRSLSTSSHWSQSLRWGLSQPPARSPQFRFPSRPDDILPADLTINTLEQHLPGLPTAAAPRAAVQIIWLLYLITEAASPTERVRYSSSRQEWIETTRVKRTRENLENLLLAVWRDFLNETRDSSGEETDEIEELLWYRVGLSGDSNGDVVRVVDMLTHDSVPIQFVCDPALQISLYRTWRHGLLPRLSPHDPALPRMLRHFDRCTTPRNDSSPVSGLTGPLAIIPPTFWASRPSFGSWPFVFIAISLLYSLPFSPAPDGSFRSLMVLSFLGLVVGLHSAYPPTPLLLFRPNTALPFAVYIRTIFTQTVTPTLAFFAPVLLALSVFLSLSVADPFVFPWVALTSSFAEHMGPSDPVSHPTPYTTRITIFSFYLLILISIPFYITSLVLLPTRHLSTSLETAVDWDTFGTLSGVRARRAFVHALIVYSQPEHYPVPLNIARLLWVTIPRVVLEVLGRPLASEWWAETVAIWVWRGWVGWIGLWFALIWLAGR
;
A
#
# COMPACT_ATOMS: atom_id res chain seq x y z
N MET A 1 -83.50 26.46 -19.61
CA MET A 1 -82.99 27.77 -20.09
C MET A 1 -81.49 27.64 -20.29
N ALA A 2 -81.06 27.76 -21.55
CA ALA A 2 -79.72 28.04 -22.10
C ALA A 2 -78.53 27.20 -21.59
N ASP A 3 -77.96 26.29 -22.38
CA ASP A 3 -77.04 26.47 -23.54
C ASP A 3 -75.60 26.88 -23.18
N GLU A 4 -74.70 25.92 -23.40
CA GLU A 4 -73.61 25.98 -24.39
C GLU A 4 -72.60 27.15 -24.32
N ARG A 5 -71.32 26.83 -24.05
CA ARG A 5 -70.21 26.94 -25.04
C ARG A 5 -68.84 26.60 -24.47
N ALA A 6 -68.16 25.75 -25.23
CA ALA A 6 -66.76 25.42 -25.16
C ALA A 6 -65.85 26.62 -25.51
N HIS A 7 -64.64 26.64 -24.97
CA HIS A 7 -63.48 27.12 -25.73
C HIS A 7 -62.22 26.32 -25.37
N LEU A 8 -61.71 25.69 -26.43
CA LEU A 8 -60.45 24.98 -26.59
C LEU A 8 -59.27 25.94 -26.51
N LEU A 9 -58.17 25.51 -25.88
CA LEU A 9 -56.83 26.08 -26.11
C LEU A 9 -55.80 24.95 -26.32
N PRO A 10 -54.72 25.21 -27.09
CA PRO A 10 -54.09 24.21 -27.92
C PRO A 10 -52.85 23.57 -27.28
N SER A 11 -52.69 22.29 -27.58
CA SER A 11 -51.45 21.52 -27.44
C SER A 11 -50.36 22.11 -28.34
N SER A 12 -49.30 22.65 -27.74
CA SER A 12 -48.07 23.00 -28.45
C SER A 12 -47.02 21.90 -28.27
N SER A 13 -47.00 20.97 -29.22
CA SER A 13 -45.93 20.00 -29.41
C SER A 13 -44.68 20.69 -29.98
N HIS A 14 -43.75 21.09 -29.11
CA HIS A 14 -42.39 21.43 -29.55
C HIS A 14 -41.52 20.17 -29.58
N GLY A 15 -41.50 19.54 -30.75
CA GLY A 15 -40.55 18.51 -31.12
C GLY A 15 -39.14 19.08 -31.20
N ARG A 16 -38.45 19.11 -30.06
CA ARG A 16 -37.00 19.35 -30.00
C ARG A 16 -36.29 18.06 -30.41
N ARG A 17 -36.01 17.91 -31.70
CA ARG A 17 -35.07 16.91 -32.23
C ARG A 17 -33.69 17.15 -31.60
N GLN A 18 -33.42 16.53 -30.46
CA GLN A 18 -32.06 16.27 -30.03
C GLN A 18 -31.48 15.22 -30.98
N ARG A 19 -30.71 15.69 -31.97
CA ARG A 19 -29.77 14.83 -32.68
C ARG A 19 -28.73 14.39 -31.68
N SER A 20 -28.90 13.19 -31.13
CA SER A 20 -27.85 12.45 -30.44
C SER A 20 -26.71 12.22 -31.43
N LEU A 21 -25.69 13.06 -31.36
CA LEU A 21 -24.39 12.80 -31.99
C LEU A 21 -23.72 11.68 -31.17
N SER A 22 -24.20 10.46 -31.37
CA SER A 22 -23.65 9.21 -30.85
C SER A 22 -22.59 8.67 -31.83
N THR A 23 -21.57 9.46 -32.13
CA THR A 23 -20.47 9.03 -33.02
C THR A 23 -19.08 9.14 -32.41
N SER A 24 -18.93 9.55 -31.15
CA SER A 24 -17.61 9.65 -30.50
C SER A 24 -17.34 8.62 -29.38
N SER A 25 -18.27 7.70 -29.09
CA SER A 25 -18.10 6.69 -28.02
C SER A 25 -17.35 5.41 -28.45
N HIS A 26 -17.10 5.23 -29.76
CA HIS A 26 -16.46 4.01 -30.26
C HIS A 26 -14.93 3.98 -30.02
N TRP A 27 -14.31 5.15 -29.80
CA TRP A 27 -12.87 5.27 -29.55
C TRP A 27 -12.50 5.18 -28.06
N SER A 28 -13.41 5.53 -27.15
CA SER A 28 -13.16 5.37 -25.69
C SER A 28 -13.44 3.95 -25.21
N GLN A 29 -14.33 3.19 -25.86
CA GLN A 29 -14.54 1.78 -25.55
C GLN A 29 -13.40 0.87 -26.07
N SER A 30 -12.72 1.24 -27.15
CA SER A 30 -11.62 0.42 -27.70
C SER A 30 -10.30 0.55 -26.92
N LEU A 31 -10.17 1.58 -26.07
CA LEU A 31 -9.06 1.77 -25.14
C LEU A 31 -9.33 1.20 -23.74
N ARG A 32 -10.55 0.74 -23.46
CA ARG A 32 -10.83 -0.09 -22.28
C ARG A 32 -10.17 -1.45 -22.48
N TRP A 33 -9.16 -1.70 -21.65
CA TRP A 33 -8.44 -2.97 -21.55
C TRP A 33 -9.40 -4.17 -21.53
N GLY A 34 -9.20 -5.12 -22.45
CA GLY A 34 -10.00 -6.35 -22.60
C GLY A 34 -9.81 -7.39 -21.49
N LEU A 35 -9.77 -6.97 -20.22
CA LEU A 35 -10.38 -7.79 -19.19
C LEU A 35 -11.88 -7.66 -19.45
N SER A 36 -12.61 -8.77 -19.51
CA SER A 36 -14.07 -8.73 -19.56
C SER A 36 -14.51 -7.80 -18.44
N GLN A 37 -14.91 -6.56 -18.76
CA GLN A 37 -15.67 -5.80 -17.80
C GLN A 37 -16.87 -6.68 -17.53
N PRO A 38 -17.14 -7.04 -16.26
CA PRO A 38 -18.39 -7.69 -16.00
C PRO A 38 -19.47 -6.82 -16.66
N PRO A 39 -20.48 -7.42 -17.30
CA PRO A 39 -21.55 -6.66 -17.96
C PRO A 39 -21.96 -5.52 -17.04
N ALA A 40 -22.31 -4.33 -17.54
CA ALA A 40 -22.53 -3.10 -16.74
C ALA A 40 -23.50 -3.24 -15.53
N ARG A 41 -24.12 -4.42 -15.38
CA ARG A 41 -24.67 -4.97 -14.15
C ARG A 41 -23.87 -6.21 -13.72
N SER A 42 -22.69 -6.01 -13.11
CA SER A 42 -22.10 -7.09 -12.30
C SER A 42 -23.11 -7.44 -11.21
N PRO A 43 -23.29 -8.72 -10.85
CA PRO A 43 -24.08 -9.06 -9.68
C PRO A 43 -23.48 -8.33 -8.47
N GLN A 44 -24.24 -7.37 -7.95
CA GLN A 44 -23.92 -6.68 -6.72
C GLN A 44 -24.31 -7.61 -5.57
N PHE A 45 -23.32 -8.20 -4.92
CA PHE A 45 -23.57 -9.09 -3.79
C PHE A 45 -23.74 -8.25 -2.53
N ARG A 46 -24.89 -8.40 -1.88
CA ARG A 46 -25.19 -7.72 -0.62
C ARG A 46 -24.74 -8.56 0.53
N PHE A 47 -23.56 -8.22 1.03
CA PHE A 47 -23.10 -8.78 2.28
C PHE A 47 -23.97 -8.23 3.40
N PRO A 48 -24.52 -9.10 4.26
CA PRO A 48 -25.28 -8.65 5.42
C PRO A 48 -24.36 -7.74 6.24
N SER A 49 -24.79 -6.49 6.43
CA SER A 49 -24.00 -5.42 7.04
C SER A 49 -23.76 -5.62 8.54
N ARG A 50 -24.23 -6.72 9.11
CA ARG A 50 -24.10 -7.01 10.54
C ARG A 50 -23.95 -8.52 10.78
N PRO A 51 -22.78 -9.00 11.25
CA PRO A 51 -22.56 -10.40 11.58
C PRO A 51 -23.27 -10.86 12.87
N ASP A 52 -23.99 -9.97 13.56
CA ASP A 52 -24.78 -10.30 14.75
C ASP A 52 -25.98 -11.20 14.42
N ASP A 53 -26.41 -11.26 13.15
CA ASP A 53 -27.27 -12.31 12.67
C ASP A 53 -26.45 -13.61 12.69
N ILE A 54 -26.74 -14.45 13.69
CA ILE A 54 -26.04 -15.68 14.05
C ILE A 54 -25.62 -16.44 12.78
N LEU A 55 -24.39 -16.21 12.31
CA LEU A 55 -23.78 -17.04 11.29
C LEU A 55 -23.79 -18.47 11.86
N PRO A 56 -24.39 -19.45 11.14
CA PRO A 56 -24.45 -20.80 11.64
C PRO A 56 -23.03 -21.26 11.97
N ALA A 57 -22.83 -21.80 13.18
CA ALA A 57 -21.52 -22.33 13.57
C ALA A 57 -21.06 -23.46 12.62
N ASP A 58 -22.01 -24.06 11.90
CA ASP A 58 -21.87 -25.20 10.99
C ASP A 58 -22.06 -24.78 9.52
N LEU A 59 -21.36 -23.71 9.10
CA LEU A 59 -21.28 -23.36 7.67
C LEU A 59 -20.51 -24.46 6.91
N THR A 60 -21.21 -25.10 5.98
CA THR A 60 -20.68 -26.04 4.98
C THR A 60 -20.72 -25.42 3.58
N ILE A 61 -20.03 -26.03 2.61
CA ILE A 61 -20.03 -25.58 1.20
C ILE A 61 -21.48 -25.53 0.64
N ASN A 62 -22.30 -26.54 0.94
CA ASN A 62 -23.69 -26.59 0.48
C ASN A 62 -24.54 -25.45 1.08
N THR A 63 -24.34 -25.15 2.36
CA THR A 63 -25.03 -24.01 2.99
C THR A 63 -24.48 -22.68 2.47
N LEU A 64 -23.20 -22.60 2.11
CA LEU A 64 -22.58 -21.38 1.57
C LEU A 64 -23.28 -20.93 0.27
N GLU A 65 -23.58 -21.86 -0.62
CA GLU A 65 -24.33 -21.57 -1.86
C GLU A 65 -25.76 -21.08 -1.59
N GLN A 66 -26.40 -21.57 -0.53
CA GLN A 66 -27.72 -21.08 -0.11
C GLN A 66 -27.67 -19.63 0.40
N HIS A 67 -26.56 -19.21 1.03
CA HIS A 67 -26.37 -17.85 1.53
C HIS A 67 -25.91 -16.86 0.44
N LEU A 68 -25.43 -17.35 -0.70
CA LEU A 68 -24.96 -16.55 -1.83
C LEU A 68 -25.85 -16.79 -3.06
N PRO A 69 -27.10 -16.29 -3.07
CA PRO A 69 -27.98 -16.48 -4.22
C PRO A 69 -27.44 -15.77 -5.46
N GLY A 70 -27.55 -16.43 -6.62
CA GLY A 70 -27.11 -15.86 -7.90
C GLY A 70 -25.60 -15.97 -8.16
N LEU A 71 -24.93 -16.96 -7.57
CA LEU A 71 -23.54 -17.28 -7.91
C LEU A 71 -23.39 -17.50 -9.43
N PRO A 72 -22.27 -17.03 -10.02
CA PRO A 72 -21.93 -17.33 -11.40
C PRO A 72 -21.91 -18.83 -11.69
N THR A 73 -22.26 -19.24 -12.91
CA THR A 73 -22.25 -20.66 -13.31
C THR A 73 -20.85 -21.17 -13.64
N ALA A 74 -19.92 -20.28 -14.00
CA ALA A 74 -18.53 -20.66 -14.27
C ALA A 74 -17.75 -20.86 -12.96
N ALA A 75 -16.84 -21.84 -12.94
CA ALA A 75 -16.11 -22.28 -11.75
C ALA A 75 -15.28 -21.15 -11.10
N ALA A 76 -14.41 -20.50 -11.88
CA ALA A 76 -13.54 -19.42 -11.39
C ALA A 76 -14.30 -18.23 -10.74
N PRO A 77 -15.30 -17.61 -11.39
CA PRO A 77 -16.04 -16.50 -10.78
C PRO A 77 -16.92 -16.94 -9.60
N ARG A 78 -17.47 -18.16 -9.61
CA ARG A 78 -18.18 -18.75 -8.47
C ARG A 78 -17.26 -18.85 -7.25
N ALA A 79 -16.11 -19.49 -7.42
CA ALA A 79 -15.12 -19.67 -6.36
C ALA A 79 -14.55 -18.33 -5.89
N ALA A 80 -14.32 -17.36 -6.78
CA ALA A 80 -13.87 -16.02 -6.41
C ALA A 80 -14.85 -15.31 -5.46
N VAL A 81 -16.14 -15.34 -5.75
CA VAL A 81 -17.18 -14.73 -4.88
C VAL A 81 -17.22 -15.42 -3.52
N GLN A 82 -17.19 -16.76 -3.51
CA GLN A 82 -17.16 -17.54 -2.27
C GLN A 82 -15.91 -17.24 -1.42
N ILE A 83 -14.74 -17.20 -2.04
CA ILE A 83 -13.46 -16.91 -1.36
C ILE A 83 -13.43 -15.48 -0.83
N ILE A 84 -13.84 -14.48 -1.62
CA ILE A 84 -13.89 -13.09 -1.15
C ILE A 84 -14.83 -12.96 0.05
N TRP A 85 -15.99 -13.62 0.01
CA TRP A 85 -16.92 -13.60 1.14
C TRP A 85 -16.33 -14.23 2.40
N LEU A 86 -15.74 -15.42 2.28
CA LEU A 86 -15.11 -16.10 3.41
C LEU A 86 -13.93 -15.30 3.97
N LEU A 87 -13.09 -14.72 3.10
CA LEU A 87 -12.01 -13.84 3.51
C LEU A 87 -12.54 -12.60 4.22
N TYR A 88 -13.63 -12.00 3.73
CA TYR A 88 -14.29 -10.87 4.38
C TYR A 88 -14.77 -11.24 5.79
N LEU A 89 -15.44 -12.39 5.94
CA LEU A 89 -15.86 -12.88 7.27
C LEU A 89 -14.67 -13.17 8.20
N ILE A 90 -13.57 -13.73 7.69
CA ILE A 90 -12.36 -13.96 8.46
C ILE A 90 -11.71 -12.64 8.88
N THR A 91 -11.65 -11.64 7.97
CA THR A 91 -11.12 -10.31 8.28
C THR A 91 -11.97 -9.60 9.34
N GLU A 92 -13.30 -9.71 9.23
CA GLU A 92 -14.23 -9.13 10.19
C GLU A 92 -14.13 -9.80 11.56
N ALA A 93 -14.12 -11.14 11.61
CA ALA A 93 -13.94 -11.89 12.85
C ALA A 93 -12.58 -11.68 13.51
N ALA A 94 -11.54 -11.32 12.73
CA ALA A 94 -10.21 -10.99 13.23
C ALA A 94 -10.06 -9.50 13.59
N SER A 95 -10.96 -8.64 13.12
CA SER A 95 -10.96 -7.23 13.50
C SER A 95 -11.13 -7.18 15.02
N PRO A 96 -10.33 -6.36 15.73
CA PRO A 96 -10.49 -6.23 17.16
C PRO A 96 -11.87 -5.62 17.41
N THR A 97 -12.84 -6.47 17.76
CA THR A 97 -14.17 -6.06 18.17
C THR A 97 -13.97 -4.98 19.21
N GLU A 98 -14.41 -3.77 18.86
CA GLU A 98 -14.20 -2.54 19.62
C GLU A 98 -14.38 -2.86 21.10
N ARG A 99 -13.27 -2.80 21.85
CA ARG A 99 -13.08 -3.47 23.16
C ARG A 99 -14.36 -3.51 23.99
N VAL A 100 -15.17 -4.55 23.77
CA VAL A 100 -16.37 -4.75 24.55
C VAL A 100 -15.85 -5.05 25.95
N ARG A 101 -16.10 -4.14 26.89
CA ARG A 101 -15.70 -4.34 28.28
C ARG A 101 -16.58 -5.43 28.84
N TYR A 102 -16.07 -6.67 28.82
CA TYR A 102 -16.74 -7.78 29.45
C TYR A 102 -16.78 -7.57 30.97
N SER A 103 -17.92 -7.89 31.57
CA SER A 103 -18.11 -7.75 33.02
C SER A 103 -17.28 -8.77 33.83
N SER A 104 -16.83 -9.85 33.17
CA SER A 104 -16.03 -10.90 33.79
C SER A 104 -15.00 -11.49 32.82
N SER A 105 -13.84 -11.89 33.34
CA SER A 105 -12.78 -12.59 32.58
C SER A 105 -13.26 -13.93 31.99
N ARG A 106 -14.23 -14.59 32.64
CA ARG A 106 -14.86 -15.82 32.12
C ARG A 106 -15.67 -15.54 30.85
N GLN A 107 -16.44 -14.45 30.82
CA GLN A 107 -17.17 -14.06 29.60
C GLN A 107 -16.21 -13.71 28.47
N GLU A 108 -15.16 -12.94 28.76
CA GLU A 108 -14.10 -12.63 27.80
C GLU A 108 -13.46 -13.90 27.24
N TRP A 109 -13.14 -14.88 28.10
CA TRP A 109 -12.58 -16.17 27.67
C TRP A 109 -13.56 -16.99 26.80
N ILE A 110 -14.85 -17.04 27.16
CA ILE A 110 -15.86 -17.75 26.36
C ILE A 110 -16.00 -17.11 24.98
N GLU A 111 -16.11 -15.79 24.90
CA GLU A 111 -16.26 -15.08 23.63
C GLU A 111 -15.00 -15.17 22.78
N THR A 112 -13.81 -14.99 23.36
CA THR A 112 -12.55 -15.18 22.61
C THR A 112 -12.39 -16.62 22.10
N THR A 113 -12.79 -17.62 22.88
CA THR A 113 -12.77 -19.03 22.46
C THR A 113 -13.79 -19.29 21.34
N ARG A 114 -14.99 -18.70 21.44
CA ARG A 114 -16.03 -18.80 20.41
C ARG A 114 -15.58 -18.17 19.11
N VAL A 115 -15.08 -16.93 19.14
CA VAL A 115 -14.54 -16.21 17.96
C VAL A 115 -13.39 -17.00 17.34
N LYS A 116 -12.49 -17.54 18.17
CA LYS A 116 -11.38 -18.38 17.69
C LYS A 116 -11.90 -19.63 16.97
N ARG A 117 -12.86 -20.36 17.54
CA ARG A 117 -13.45 -21.55 16.90
C ARG A 117 -14.18 -21.20 15.60
N THR A 118 -14.99 -20.13 15.60
CA THR A 118 -15.68 -19.65 14.40
C THR A 118 -14.69 -19.30 13.30
N ARG A 119 -13.60 -18.61 13.66
CA ARG A 119 -12.51 -18.33 12.73
C ARG A 119 -11.91 -19.61 12.17
N GLU A 120 -11.48 -20.55 13.02
CA GLU A 120 -10.92 -21.84 12.57
C GLU A 120 -11.87 -22.60 11.63
N ASN A 121 -13.18 -22.59 11.91
CA ASN A 121 -14.19 -23.18 11.03
C ASN A 121 -14.24 -22.47 9.65
N LEU A 122 -14.21 -21.13 9.62
CA LEU A 122 -14.17 -20.36 8.38
C LEU A 122 -12.87 -20.58 7.60
N GLU A 123 -11.73 -20.69 8.28
CA GLU A 123 -10.44 -20.99 7.64
C GLU A 123 -10.45 -22.38 6.99
N ASN A 124 -11.01 -23.38 7.69
CA ASN A 124 -11.17 -24.73 7.14
C ASN A 124 -12.13 -24.75 5.94
N LEU A 125 -13.23 -24.00 6.01
CA LEU A 125 -14.19 -23.88 4.92
C LEU A 125 -13.57 -23.19 3.69
N LEU A 126 -12.78 -22.12 3.90
CA LEU A 126 -12.03 -21.46 2.83
C LEU A 126 -11.09 -22.44 2.12
N LEU A 127 -10.34 -23.23 2.88
CA LEU A 127 -9.44 -24.24 2.30
C LEU A 127 -10.20 -25.36 1.59
N ALA A 128 -11.40 -25.72 2.07
CA ALA A 128 -12.24 -26.71 1.42
C ALA A 128 -12.76 -26.20 0.06
N VAL A 129 -13.28 -24.96 0.00
CA VAL A 129 -13.72 -24.30 -1.24
C VAL A 129 -12.56 -24.17 -2.23
N TRP A 130 -11.37 -23.77 -1.75
CA TRP A 130 -10.19 -23.68 -2.59
C TRP A 130 -9.78 -25.03 -3.20
N ARG A 131 -9.76 -26.10 -2.40
CA ARG A 131 -9.43 -27.45 -2.89
C ARG A 131 -10.47 -27.98 -3.87
N ASP A 132 -11.75 -27.71 -3.62
CA ASP A 132 -12.85 -28.11 -4.52
C ASP A 132 -12.69 -27.44 -5.88
N PHE A 133 -12.43 -26.13 -5.90
CA PHE A 133 -12.12 -25.39 -7.12
C PHE A 133 -10.89 -25.94 -7.85
N LEU A 134 -9.80 -26.25 -7.15
CA LEU A 134 -8.61 -26.84 -7.76
C LEU A 134 -8.88 -28.22 -8.37
N ASN A 135 -9.76 -29.03 -7.77
CA ASN A 135 -10.16 -30.32 -8.31
C ASN A 135 -11.02 -30.15 -9.57
N GLU A 136 -12.00 -29.25 -9.55
CA GLU A 136 -12.85 -28.94 -10.70
C GLU A 136 -12.02 -28.44 -11.90
N THR A 137 -11.05 -27.55 -11.64
CA THR A 137 -10.11 -27.03 -12.65
C THR A 137 -9.19 -28.12 -13.21
N ARG A 138 -8.85 -29.13 -12.39
CA ARG A 138 -8.00 -30.25 -12.82
C ARG A 138 -8.76 -31.20 -13.76
N ASP A 139 -10.04 -31.42 -13.48
CA ASP A 139 -10.88 -32.34 -14.25
C ASP A 139 -11.33 -31.74 -15.59
N SER A 140 -11.39 -30.40 -15.71
CA SER A 140 -11.73 -29.68 -16.95
C SER A 140 -10.67 -29.75 -18.07
N SER A 141 -9.65 -30.60 -17.90
CA SER A 141 -8.47 -31.03 -18.71
C SER A 141 -8.31 -30.73 -20.21
N GLY A 142 -9.29 -30.18 -20.92
CA GLY A 142 -9.22 -29.87 -22.35
C GLY A 142 -8.78 -28.45 -22.71
N GLU A 143 -8.88 -27.48 -21.80
CA GLU A 143 -8.56 -26.07 -22.08
C GLU A 143 -7.50 -25.60 -21.08
N GLU A 144 -6.27 -25.34 -21.54
CA GLU A 144 -5.16 -24.73 -20.77
C GLU A 144 -5.52 -23.28 -20.36
N THR A 145 -6.61 -23.11 -19.63
CA THR A 145 -7.08 -21.79 -19.24
C THR A 145 -6.49 -21.42 -17.89
N ASP A 146 -6.07 -20.16 -17.80
CA ASP A 146 -5.54 -19.53 -16.60
C ASP A 146 -6.68 -19.26 -15.58
N GLU A 147 -7.49 -20.28 -15.26
CA GLU A 147 -8.67 -20.17 -14.39
C GLU A 147 -8.31 -19.67 -12.99
N ILE A 148 -7.14 -20.06 -12.47
CA ILE A 148 -6.62 -19.56 -11.20
C ILE A 148 -6.33 -18.06 -11.30
N GLU A 149 -5.70 -17.60 -12.38
CA GLU A 149 -5.45 -16.16 -12.57
C GLU A 149 -6.78 -15.42 -12.73
N GLU A 150 -7.73 -15.97 -13.49
CA GLU A 150 -9.07 -15.39 -13.59
C GLU A 150 -9.73 -15.26 -12.21
N LEU A 151 -9.71 -16.31 -11.39
CA LEU A 151 -10.25 -16.28 -10.02
C LEU A 151 -9.59 -15.19 -9.18
N LEU A 152 -8.25 -15.09 -9.21
CA LEU A 152 -7.51 -14.14 -8.39
C LEU A 152 -7.80 -12.68 -8.73
N TRP A 153 -8.00 -12.42 -10.03
CA TRP A 153 -8.22 -11.10 -10.58
C TRP A 153 -9.70 -10.80 -10.84
N TYR A 154 -10.59 -11.73 -10.51
CA TYR A 154 -12.03 -11.55 -10.64
C TYR A 154 -12.51 -10.41 -9.74
N ARG A 155 -13.34 -9.55 -10.32
CA ARG A 155 -13.80 -8.30 -9.71
C ARG A 155 -15.20 -8.51 -9.13
N VAL A 156 -15.34 -8.40 -7.82
CA VAL A 156 -16.62 -8.52 -7.12
C VAL A 156 -16.99 -7.18 -6.49
N GLY A 157 -18.19 -6.67 -6.80
CA GLY A 157 -18.69 -5.45 -6.15
C GLY A 157 -19.25 -5.77 -4.77
N LEU A 158 -18.76 -5.11 -3.72
CA LEU A 158 -19.32 -5.20 -2.38
C LEU A 158 -20.49 -4.20 -2.26
N SER A 159 -21.73 -4.67 -2.17
CA SER A 159 -22.91 -3.76 -2.25
C SER A 159 -23.32 -3.08 -0.94
N GLY A 160 -22.39 -2.92 -0.01
CA GLY A 160 -22.57 -2.12 1.21
C GLY A 160 -22.14 -0.66 1.04
N ASP A 161 -21.15 -0.41 0.18
CA ASP A 161 -20.55 0.91 0.04
C ASP A 161 -21.20 1.68 -1.12
N SER A 162 -21.65 2.89 -0.84
CA SER A 162 -22.21 3.82 -1.84
C SER A 162 -21.28 4.09 -3.02
N ASN A 163 -19.99 3.76 -2.88
CA ASN A 163 -18.97 3.96 -3.88
C ASN A 163 -18.87 2.83 -4.90
N GLY A 164 -19.57 1.70 -4.68
CA GLY A 164 -19.48 0.54 -5.56
C GLY A 164 -18.08 -0.06 -5.59
N ASP A 165 -17.42 -0.08 -4.43
CA ASP A 165 -16.05 -0.58 -4.31
C ASP A 165 -15.95 -2.03 -4.82
N VAL A 166 -15.01 -2.23 -5.72
CA VAL A 166 -14.74 -3.51 -6.35
C VAL A 166 -13.55 -4.14 -5.64
N VAL A 167 -13.76 -5.33 -5.10
CA VAL A 167 -12.73 -6.10 -4.41
C VAL A 167 -12.39 -7.34 -5.24
N ARG A 168 -11.09 -7.66 -5.31
CA ARG A 168 -10.59 -8.90 -5.91
C ARG A 168 -10.07 -9.84 -4.83
N VAL A 169 -9.97 -11.13 -5.14
CA VAL A 169 -9.38 -12.11 -4.22
C VAL A 169 -7.95 -11.68 -3.85
N VAL A 170 -7.16 -11.24 -4.83
CA VAL A 170 -5.78 -10.80 -4.62
C VAL A 170 -5.69 -9.63 -3.62
N ASP A 171 -6.63 -8.68 -3.63
CA ASP A 171 -6.62 -7.53 -2.73
C ASP A 171 -6.74 -7.97 -1.26
N MET A 172 -7.61 -8.97 -1.02
CA MET A 172 -7.85 -9.54 0.30
C MET A 172 -6.64 -10.31 0.85
N LEU A 173 -5.82 -10.92 -0.02
CA LEU A 173 -4.61 -11.68 0.38
C LEU A 173 -3.55 -10.83 1.10
N THR A 174 -3.61 -9.50 0.99
CA THR A 174 -2.69 -8.60 1.70
C THR A 174 -3.00 -8.48 3.19
N HIS A 175 -4.22 -8.86 3.61
CA HIS A 175 -4.67 -8.68 4.98
C HIS A 175 -3.98 -9.67 5.95
N ASP A 176 -3.66 -9.20 7.16
CA ASP A 176 -2.90 -10.01 8.12
C ASP A 176 -3.68 -11.20 8.70
N SER A 177 -5.01 -11.15 8.62
CA SER A 177 -5.91 -12.21 9.08
C SER A 177 -6.06 -13.36 8.09
N VAL A 178 -5.62 -13.22 6.84
CA VAL A 178 -5.76 -14.29 5.84
C VAL A 178 -5.00 -15.54 6.31
N PRO A 179 -5.61 -16.74 6.24
CA PRO A 179 -5.01 -17.96 6.73
C PRO A 179 -3.67 -18.24 6.05
N ILE A 180 -2.66 -18.56 6.88
CA ILE A 180 -1.29 -18.82 6.42
C ILE A 180 -1.27 -19.96 5.39
N GLN A 181 -2.06 -21.01 5.63
CA GLN A 181 -2.14 -22.17 4.75
C GLN A 181 -2.64 -21.80 3.35
N PHE A 182 -3.57 -20.84 3.25
CA PHE A 182 -4.10 -20.37 1.98
C PHE A 182 -3.07 -19.51 1.23
N VAL A 183 -2.43 -18.53 1.91
CA VAL A 183 -1.40 -17.68 1.30
C VAL A 183 -0.18 -18.52 0.86
N CYS A 184 0.17 -19.57 1.60
CA CYS A 184 1.30 -20.44 1.30
C CYS A 184 0.98 -21.56 0.30
N ASP A 185 -0.24 -21.63 -0.23
CA ASP A 185 -0.61 -22.65 -1.20
C ASP A 185 0.27 -22.60 -2.47
N PRO A 186 0.85 -23.72 -2.93
CA PRO A 186 1.75 -23.72 -4.09
C PRO A 186 1.08 -23.26 -5.39
N ALA A 187 -0.18 -23.62 -5.64
CA ALA A 187 -0.87 -23.25 -6.86
C ALA A 187 -1.13 -21.73 -6.89
N LEU A 188 -1.51 -21.16 -5.74
CA LEU A 188 -1.62 -19.72 -5.56
C LEU A 188 -0.29 -19.01 -5.83
N GLN A 189 0.81 -19.48 -5.22
CA GLN A 189 2.14 -18.88 -5.38
C GLN A 189 2.65 -18.95 -6.82
N ILE A 190 2.45 -20.09 -7.51
CA ILE A 190 2.82 -20.25 -8.91
C ILE A 190 2.04 -19.25 -9.79
N SER A 191 0.72 -19.12 -9.57
CA SER A 191 -0.13 -18.18 -10.32
C SER A 191 0.28 -16.72 -10.10
N LEU A 192 0.54 -16.32 -8.84
CA LEU A 192 1.02 -14.97 -8.52
C LEU A 192 2.40 -14.70 -9.14
N TYR A 193 3.31 -15.67 -9.11
CA TYR A 193 4.63 -15.54 -9.72
C TYR A 193 4.56 -15.49 -11.25
N ARG A 194 3.67 -16.26 -11.86
CA ARG A 194 3.38 -16.20 -13.31
C ARG A 194 2.83 -14.83 -13.68
N THR A 195 1.89 -14.31 -12.90
CA THR A 195 1.34 -12.96 -13.07
C THR A 195 2.42 -11.89 -12.89
N TRP A 196 3.34 -12.04 -11.93
CA TRP A 196 4.45 -11.11 -11.76
C TRP A 196 5.40 -11.11 -12.96
N ARG A 197 5.81 -12.30 -13.40
CA ARG A 197 6.80 -12.46 -14.47
C ARG A 197 6.28 -12.03 -15.83
N HIS A 198 5.03 -12.38 -16.12
CA HIS A 198 4.45 -12.12 -17.43
C HIS A 198 3.60 -10.86 -17.40
N GLY A 199 3.15 -10.37 -16.25
CA GLY A 199 2.06 -9.40 -16.16
C GLY A 199 0.70 -10.07 -16.44
N LEU A 200 -0.38 -9.39 -16.06
CA LEU A 200 -1.75 -9.82 -16.36
C LEU A 200 -1.91 -10.09 -17.85
N LEU A 201 -2.21 -11.33 -18.23
CA LEU A 201 -2.56 -11.68 -19.60
C LEU A 201 -3.91 -11.03 -19.91
N PRO A 202 -3.96 -10.00 -20.79
CA PRO A 202 -5.25 -9.56 -21.29
C PRO A 202 -5.84 -10.76 -22.03
N ARG A 203 -7.12 -11.08 -21.79
CA ARG A 203 -7.83 -12.00 -22.67
C ARG A 203 -7.80 -11.40 -24.06
N LEU A 204 -6.89 -11.91 -24.88
CA LEU A 204 -6.77 -11.50 -26.27
C LEU A 204 -8.00 -12.05 -26.96
N SER A 205 -8.94 -11.16 -27.30
CA SER A 205 -9.93 -11.54 -28.28
C SER A 205 -9.18 -11.82 -29.59
N PRO A 206 -9.36 -12.99 -30.22
CA PRO A 206 -8.69 -13.30 -31.49
C PRO A 206 -9.00 -12.28 -32.60
N HIS A 207 -10.03 -11.44 -32.40
CA HIS A 207 -10.44 -10.39 -33.32
C HIS A 207 -9.78 -9.02 -33.08
N ASP A 208 -8.89 -8.88 -32.09
CA ASP A 208 -8.24 -7.59 -31.84
C ASP A 208 -7.21 -7.25 -32.95
N PRO A 209 -7.18 -6.03 -33.49
CA PRO A 209 -6.22 -5.62 -34.51
C PRO A 209 -4.76 -5.69 -34.02
N ALA A 210 -3.79 -5.76 -34.94
CA ALA A 210 -2.37 -5.92 -34.61
C ALA A 210 -1.77 -4.74 -33.82
N LEU A 211 -2.19 -3.51 -34.10
CA LEU A 211 -1.66 -2.30 -33.44
C LEU A 211 -2.07 -2.24 -31.95
N PRO A 212 -3.34 -2.43 -31.56
CA PRO A 212 -3.71 -2.63 -30.16
C PRO A 212 -2.94 -3.75 -29.49
N ARG A 213 -2.69 -4.88 -30.16
CA ARG A 213 -1.86 -5.96 -29.59
C ARG A 213 -0.44 -5.49 -29.28
N MET A 214 0.18 -4.74 -30.19
CA MET A 214 1.53 -4.22 -30.01
C MET A 214 1.60 -3.15 -28.90
N LEU A 215 0.64 -2.22 -28.86
CA LEU A 215 0.53 -1.23 -27.78
C LEU A 215 0.25 -1.89 -26.42
N ARG A 216 -0.61 -2.91 -26.37
CA ARG A 216 -0.84 -3.68 -25.14
C ARG A 216 0.41 -4.42 -24.69
N HIS A 217 1.20 -4.96 -25.62
CA HIS A 217 2.47 -5.59 -25.29
C HIS A 217 3.47 -4.56 -24.76
N PHE A 218 3.55 -3.38 -25.39
CA PHE A 218 4.38 -2.28 -24.90
C PHE A 218 3.96 -1.86 -23.49
N ASP A 219 2.68 -1.58 -23.28
CA ASP A 219 2.13 -1.18 -21.99
C ASP A 219 2.32 -2.31 -20.95
N ARG A 220 2.25 -3.59 -21.32
CA ARG A 220 2.57 -4.74 -20.44
C ARG A 220 4.02 -4.74 -19.98
N CYS A 221 4.95 -4.35 -20.85
CA CYS A 221 6.37 -4.27 -20.53
C CYS A 221 6.74 -2.99 -19.75
N THR A 222 5.92 -1.96 -19.82
CA THR A 222 6.31 -0.61 -19.38
C THR A 222 5.48 -0.07 -18.21
N THR A 223 4.22 -0.51 -18.03
CA THR A 223 3.31 0.01 -16.98
C THR A 223 3.41 -0.77 -15.67
N PRO A 224 3.99 -0.20 -14.60
CA PRO A 224 3.41 -0.37 -13.28
C PRO A 224 2.10 0.41 -13.29
N ARG A 225 1.09 -0.13 -12.65
CA ARG A 225 -0.29 0.22 -12.93
C ARG A 225 -0.89 0.65 -11.55
N ASN A 226 -1.69 1.73 -11.37
CA ASN A 226 -2.32 2.12 -10.07
C ASN A 226 -3.86 2.33 -10.10
N ASP A 227 -4.60 1.78 -9.13
CA ASP A 227 -6.03 2.03 -9.00
C ASP A 227 -6.25 3.42 -8.42
N SER A 228 -6.93 4.29 -9.16
CA SER A 228 -7.59 5.43 -8.54
C SER A 228 -8.82 4.93 -7.80
N SER A 229 -8.64 4.16 -6.72
CA SER A 229 -9.61 4.28 -5.64
C SER A 229 -9.40 5.71 -5.11
N PRO A 230 -10.40 6.61 -5.22
CA PRO A 230 -10.33 7.81 -4.42
C PRO A 230 -10.14 7.36 -2.98
N VAL A 231 -9.21 7.97 -2.25
CA VAL A 231 -9.26 7.93 -0.79
C VAL A 231 -10.57 8.63 -0.41
N SER A 232 -11.65 7.88 -0.46
CA SER A 232 -13.02 8.33 -0.31
C SER A 232 -13.29 8.45 1.18
N GLY A 233 -12.86 9.60 1.69
CA GLY A 233 -13.17 10.05 3.03
C GLY A 233 -13.03 11.57 3.11
N LEU A 234 -13.60 12.33 2.14
CA LEU A 234 -13.80 13.80 2.24
C LEU A 234 -14.52 14.35 0.99
N THR A 235 -15.77 13.94 0.75
CA THR A 235 -16.66 14.63 -0.20
C THR A 235 -17.46 15.72 0.51
N GLY A 236 -16.79 16.85 0.78
CA GLY A 236 -17.43 18.12 1.12
C GLY A 236 -17.03 19.16 0.07
N PRO A 237 -17.97 19.92 -0.55
CA PRO A 237 -17.72 20.74 -1.74
C PRO A 237 -16.89 22.02 -1.53
N LEU A 238 -16.10 22.12 -0.44
CA LEU A 238 -15.29 23.30 -0.11
C LEU A 238 -13.89 22.97 0.50
N ALA A 239 -13.40 21.74 0.39
CA ALA A 239 -12.06 21.39 0.85
C ALA A 239 -11.00 21.77 -0.20
N ILE A 240 -10.64 23.06 -0.23
CA ILE A 240 -9.43 23.58 -0.88
C ILE A 240 -8.24 22.86 -0.25
N ILE A 241 -7.67 21.88 -0.97
CA ILE A 241 -6.43 21.13 -0.66
C ILE A 241 -6.37 20.67 0.81
N PRO A 242 -6.93 19.51 1.17
CA PRO A 242 -6.87 19.08 2.56
C PRO A 242 -5.39 18.85 2.95
N PRO A 243 -4.91 19.45 4.06
CA PRO A 243 -3.58 19.19 4.61
C PRO A 243 -3.37 17.72 5.04
N THR A 244 -4.39 16.87 4.85
CA THR A 244 -4.34 15.43 5.10
C THR A 244 -3.44 14.65 4.14
N PHE A 245 -3.00 15.24 3.01
CA PHE A 245 -1.98 14.62 2.15
C PHE A 245 -0.67 14.33 2.91
N TRP A 246 -0.42 15.06 4.00
CA TRP A 246 0.72 14.83 4.91
C TRP A 246 0.36 14.03 6.16
N ALA A 247 -0.93 13.95 6.53
CA ALA A 247 -1.39 13.30 7.77
C ALA A 247 -1.72 11.80 7.59
N SER A 248 -1.90 11.32 6.36
CA SER A 248 -1.96 9.89 6.07
C SER A 248 -0.56 9.30 6.24
N ARG A 249 -0.28 8.77 7.46
CA ARG A 249 0.93 8.06 7.91
C ARG A 249 2.15 8.35 7.03
N PRO A 250 3.03 9.32 7.37
CA PRO A 250 4.20 9.63 6.56
C PRO A 250 4.92 8.32 6.27
N SER A 251 4.82 7.85 5.04
CA SER A 251 5.44 6.60 4.67
C SER A 251 6.92 6.84 4.89
N PHE A 252 7.60 5.93 5.58
CA PHE A 252 9.03 6.05 5.84
C PHE A 252 9.85 6.17 4.53
N GLY A 253 9.24 6.05 3.35
CA GLY A 253 9.86 6.32 2.05
C GLY A 253 9.82 7.78 1.56
N SER A 254 9.02 8.68 2.15
CA SER A 254 8.88 10.05 1.60
C SER A 254 9.89 11.06 2.15
N TRP A 255 10.44 10.83 3.35
CA TRP A 255 11.35 11.77 4.00
C TRP A 255 12.62 12.12 3.22
N PRO A 256 13.23 11.23 2.40
CA PRO A 256 14.41 11.59 1.61
C PRO A 256 14.06 12.69 0.59
N PHE A 257 12.88 12.62 -0.03
CA PHE A 257 12.42 13.63 -0.97
C PHE A 257 12.09 14.95 -0.27
N VAL A 258 11.58 14.89 0.96
CA VAL A 258 11.37 16.09 1.78
C VAL A 258 12.71 16.78 2.07
N PHE A 259 13.77 16.06 2.43
CA PHE A 259 15.08 16.67 2.62
C PHE A 259 15.70 17.24 1.34
N ILE A 260 15.47 16.62 0.17
CA ILE A 260 15.87 17.19 -1.12
C ILE A 260 15.10 18.48 -1.38
N ALA A 261 13.79 18.50 -1.14
CA ALA A 261 12.99 19.71 -1.33
C ALA A 261 13.43 20.83 -0.38
N ILE A 262 13.67 20.52 0.90
CA ILE A 262 14.16 21.49 1.88
C ILE A 262 15.56 21.97 1.51
N SER A 263 16.47 21.10 1.04
CA SER A 263 17.80 21.52 0.63
C SER A 263 17.75 22.48 -0.56
N LEU A 264 16.90 22.20 -1.55
CA LEU A 264 16.68 23.09 -2.69
C LEU A 264 16.04 24.42 -2.27
N LEU A 265 15.02 24.40 -1.41
CA LEU A 265 14.39 25.62 -0.89
C LEU A 265 15.37 26.46 -0.07
N TYR A 266 16.20 25.81 0.75
CA TYR A 266 17.25 26.48 1.53
C TYR A 266 18.32 27.12 0.63
N SER A 267 18.58 26.54 -0.55
CA SER A 267 19.52 27.13 -1.50
C SER A 267 18.98 28.42 -2.15
N LEU A 268 17.67 28.60 -2.29
CA LEU A 268 17.12 29.78 -2.96
C LEU A 268 17.33 31.08 -2.15
N PRO A 269 17.74 32.20 -2.78
CA PRO A 269 17.96 32.42 -4.21
C PRO A 269 19.38 32.07 -4.72
N PHE A 270 20.25 31.58 -3.85
CA PHE A 270 21.65 31.32 -4.15
C PHE A 270 21.85 29.98 -4.87
N SER A 271 22.99 29.83 -5.55
CA SER A 271 23.38 28.54 -6.11
C SER A 271 23.67 27.55 -4.97
N PRO A 272 23.24 26.27 -5.05
CA PRO A 272 23.57 25.27 -4.05
C PRO A 272 25.09 25.15 -3.96
N ALA A 273 25.66 25.64 -2.85
CA ALA A 273 27.08 25.57 -2.58
C ALA A 273 27.41 24.21 -1.93
N PRO A 274 28.58 23.61 -2.23
CA PRO A 274 28.97 22.30 -1.71
C PRO A 274 29.28 22.29 -0.20
N ASP A 275 29.32 23.46 0.43
CA ASP A 275 29.54 23.68 1.84
C ASP A 275 28.22 23.95 2.61
N GLY A 276 28.18 23.54 3.88
CA GLY A 276 27.06 23.81 4.78
C GLY A 276 25.90 22.82 4.74
N SER A 277 24.71 23.32 5.08
CA SER A 277 23.49 22.53 5.34
C SER A 277 22.93 21.84 4.09
N PHE A 278 23.11 22.43 2.90
CA PHE A 278 22.68 21.82 1.63
C PHE A 278 23.30 20.43 1.46
N ARG A 279 24.63 20.33 1.60
CA ARG A 279 25.35 19.06 1.50
C ARG A 279 24.90 18.07 2.57
N SER A 280 24.73 18.52 3.82
CA SER A 280 24.29 17.63 4.91
C SER A 280 22.89 17.07 4.67
N LEU A 281 21.94 17.90 4.21
CA LEU A 281 20.58 17.47 3.88
C LEU A 281 20.56 16.52 2.67
N MET A 282 21.38 16.77 1.65
CA MET A 282 21.53 15.88 0.49
C MET A 282 22.14 14.53 0.88
N VAL A 283 23.17 14.51 1.73
CA VAL A 283 23.77 13.26 2.26
C VAL A 283 22.75 12.49 3.11
N LEU A 284 21.99 13.21 3.96
CA LEU A 284 20.94 12.60 4.78
C LEU A 284 19.83 11.99 3.91
N SER A 285 19.41 12.70 2.87
CA SER A 285 18.47 12.18 1.88
C SER A 285 19.03 10.96 1.15
N PHE A 286 20.27 11.01 0.67
CA PHE A 286 20.92 9.87 0.03
C PHE A 286 20.95 8.64 0.95
N LEU A 287 21.33 8.82 2.22
CA LEU A 287 21.28 7.76 3.23
C LEU A 287 19.86 7.22 3.39
N GLY A 288 18.85 8.09 3.36
CA GLY A 288 17.45 7.70 3.40
C GLY A 288 16.98 6.90 2.20
N LEU A 289 17.45 7.24 1.00
CA LEU A 289 17.21 6.45 -0.20
C LEU A 289 17.88 5.08 -0.09
N VAL A 290 19.11 5.00 0.42
CA VAL A 290 19.83 3.74 0.67
C VAL A 290 19.11 2.87 1.70
N VAL A 291 18.59 3.46 2.77
CA VAL A 291 17.76 2.72 3.73
C VAL A 291 16.42 2.30 3.09
N GLY A 292 15.82 3.18 2.29
CA GLY A 292 14.59 2.91 1.54
C GLY A 292 14.73 1.75 0.54
N LEU A 293 15.92 1.57 -0.04
CA LEU A 293 16.29 0.44 -0.89
C LEU A 293 16.16 -0.91 -0.17
N HIS A 294 16.15 -0.96 1.17
CA HIS A 294 15.94 -2.19 1.94
C HIS A 294 14.50 -2.38 2.42
N SER A 295 13.59 -1.46 2.08
CA SER A 295 12.19 -1.56 2.46
C SER A 295 11.44 -2.54 1.55
N ALA A 296 10.75 -3.50 2.16
CA ALA A 296 9.89 -4.47 1.45
C ALA A 296 8.54 -3.87 0.99
N TYR A 297 8.31 -2.57 1.22
CA TYR A 297 7.07 -1.91 0.78
C TYR A 297 7.20 -1.34 -0.62
N PRO A 298 6.24 -1.64 -1.53
CA PRO A 298 6.22 -1.03 -2.84
C PRO A 298 5.89 0.47 -2.76
N PRO A 299 6.40 1.29 -3.70
CA PRO A 299 7.34 0.90 -4.76
C PRO A 299 8.75 0.66 -4.18
N THR A 300 9.35 -0.51 -4.48
CA THR A 300 10.70 -0.87 -4.01
C THR A 300 11.54 -1.45 -5.14
N PRO A 301 12.79 -0.98 -5.33
CA PRO A 301 13.70 -1.52 -6.34
C PRO A 301 14.14 -2.95 -6.05
N LEU A 302 13.92 -3.46 -4.83
CA LEU A 302 14.24 -4.86 -4.48
C LEU A 302 13.54 -5.88 -5.38
N LEU A 303 12.40 -5.50 -5.95
CA LEU A 303 11.62 -6.35 -6.85
C LEU A 303 12.25 -6.52 -8.23
N LEU A 304 13.32 -5.77 -8.54
CA LEU A 304 14.17 -6.04 -9.70
C LEU A 304 14.99 -7.33 -9.53
N PHE A 305 15.21 -7.76 -8.28
CA PHE A 305 15.81 -9.05 -7.95
C PHE A 305 14.75 -10.15 -7.84
N ARG A 306 15.17 -11.40 -7.70
CA ARG A 306 14.24 -12.52 -7.55
C ARG A 306 13.42 -12.34 -6.27
N PRO A 307 12.08 -12.20 -6.35
CA PRO A 307 11.26 -11.84 -5.20
C PRO A 307 11.27 -12.91 -4.10
N ASN A 308 11.42 -14.19 -4.48
CA ASN A 308 11.50 -15.33 -3.56
C ASN A 308 12.72 -15.28 -2.63
N THR A 309 13.81 -14.60 -3.00
CA THR A 309 15.01 -14.46 -2.14
C THR A 309 15.12 -13.06 -1.54
N ALA A 310 14.82 -12.02 -2.32
CA ALA A 310 15.01 -10.63 -1.90
C ALA A 310 13.97 -10.18 -0.85
N LEU A 311 12.69 -10.58 -1.00
CA LEU A 311 11.63 -10.13 -0.09
C LEU A 311 11.71 -10.76 1.30
N PRO A 312 11.93 -12.09 1.46
CA PRO A 312 12.14 -12.68 2.79
C PRO A 312 13.28 -12.02 3.54
N PHE A 313 14.38 -11.72 2.86
CA PHE A 313 15.52 -11.03 3.45
C PHE A 313 15.18 -9.60 3.89
N ALA A 314 14.51 -8.82 3.05
CA ALA A 314 14.10 -7.46 3.38
C ALA A 314 13.10 -7.41 4.54
N VAL A 315 12.12 -8.32 4.55
CA VAL A 315 11.16 -8.48 5.65
C VAL A 315 11.86 -8.90 6.94
N TYR A 316 12.85 -9.79 6.85
CA TYR A 316 13.68 -10.20 7.99
C TYR A 316 14.48 -9.03 8.57
N ILE A 317 15.22 -8.29 7.74
CA ILE A 317 15.95 -7.08 8.17
C ILE A 317 15.00 -6.10 8.84
N ARG A 318 13.84 -5.85 8.24
CA ARG A 318 12.86 -4.94 8.80
C ARG A 318 12.30 -5.44 10.13
N THR A 319 12.06 -6.74 10.27
CA THR A 319 11.58 -7.34 11.51
C THR A 319 12.63 -7.17 12.61
N ILE A 320 13.92 -7.45 12.33
CA ILE A 320 15.02 -7.16 13.25
C ILE A 320 15.07 -5.67 13.60
N PHE A 321 14.94 -4.79 12.62
CA PHE A 321 15.04 -3.36 12.86
C PHE A 321 13.91 -2.85 13.75
N THR A 322 12.68 -3.29 13.50
CA THR A 322 11.49 -2.87 14.26
C THR A 322 11.40 -3.51 15.65
N GLN A 323 11.76 -4.78 15.78
CA GLN A 323 11.65 -5.51 17.05
C GLN A 323 12.88 -5.41 17.95
N THR A 324 14.06 -5.16 17.38
CA THR A 324 15.33 -5.15 18.12
C THR A 324 15.98 -3.78 18.12
N VAL A 325 16.26 -3.22 16.94
CA VAL A 325 17.04 -1.96 16.83
C VAL A 325 16.24 -0.77 17.35
N THR A 326 14.98 -0.63 16.95
CA THR A 326 14.12 0.50 17.35
C THR A 326 13.93 0.58 18.86
N PRO A 327 13.51 -0.48 19.58
CA PRO A 327 13.37 -0.41 21.04
C PRO A 327 14.72 -0.23 21.74
N THR A 328 15.80 -0.80 21.23
CA THR A 328 17.15 -0.58 21.77
C THR A 328 17.55 0.89 21.66
N LEU A 329 17.38 1.49 20.47
CA LEU A 329 17.66 2.91 20.27
C LEU A 329 16.74 3.78 21.13
N ALA A 330 15.45 3.43 21.24
CA ALA A 330 14.52 4.16 22.12
C ALA A 330 14.93 4.07 23.59
N PHE A 331 15.48 2.93 24.04
CA PHE A 331 16.01 2.74 25.38
C PHE A 331 17.27 3.59 25.64
N PHE A 332 18.22 3.64 24.69
CA PHE A 332 19.45 4.43 24.82
C PHE A 332 19.27 5.92 24.48
N ALA A 333 18.21 6.30 23.77
CA ALA A 333 18.00 7.67 23.29
C ALA A 333 18.03 8.73 24.39
N PRO A 334 17.38 8.57 25.57
CA PRO A 334 17.45 9.55 26.65
C PRO A 334 18.88 9.74 27.18
N VAL A 335 19.65 8.65 27.28
CA VAL A 335 21.04 8.68 27.76
C VAL A 335 21.94 9.34 26.72
N LEU A 336 21.79 8.99 25.44
CA LEU A 336 22.52 9.63 24.35
C LEU A 336 22.22 11.12 24.27
N LEU A 337 20.95 11.51 24.39
CA LEU A 337 20.55 12.92 24.37
C LEU A 337 21.18 13.67 25.55
N ALA A 338 21.10 13.14 26.76
CA ALA A 338 21.73 13.74 27.93
C ALA A 338 23.25 13.88 27.75
N LEU A 339 23.92 12.85 27.23
CA LEU A 339 25.36 12.89 26.96
C LEU A 339 25.73 13.83 25.82
N SER A 340 24.92 13.94 24.78
CA SER A 340 25.14 14.93 23.70
C SER A 340 25.00 16.35 24.22
N VAL A 341 24.02 16.61 25.10
CA VAL A 341 23.89 17.89 25.80
C VAL A 341 25.12 18.12 26.67
N PHE A 342 25.49 17.19 27.55
CA PHE A 342 26.68 17.35 28.39
C PHE A 342 27.97 17.52 27.59
N LEU A 343 28.13 16.82 26.48
CA LEU A 343 29.29 16.97 25.59
C LEU A 343 29.30 18.36 24.96
N SER A 344 28.16 18.83 24.44
CA SER A 344 28.03 20.19 23.89
C SER A 344 28.32 21.26 24.94
N LEU A 345 27.78 21.10 26.15
CA LEU A 345 28.02 22.00 27.28
C LEU A 345 29.48 21.96 27.75
N SER A 346 30.15 20.81 27.64
CA SER A 346 31.56 20.67 27.99
C SER A 346 32.51 21.34 27.00
N VAL A 347 32.08 21.48 25.73
CA VAL A 347 32.87 22.08 24.64
C VAL A 347 32.62 23.59 24.52
N ALA A 348 31.42 24.06 24.88
CA ALA A 348 31.07 25.48 24.86
C ALA A 348 31.72 26.23 26.05
N ASP A 349 32.91 26.81 25.86
CA ASP A 349 33.50 27.77 26.80
C ASP A 349 33.12 29.23 26.44
N PRO A 350 32.82 30.12 27.42
CA PRO A 350 32.47 29.88 28.82
C PRO A 350 30.97 29.63 29.01
N PHE A 351 30.69 28.70 29.91
CA PHE A 351 29.38 28.14 30.18
C PHE A 351 28.51 29.05 31.06
N VAL A 352 27.45 29.62 30.51
CA VAL A 352 26.38 30.25 31.30
C VAL A 352 25.13 29.39 31.18
N PHE A 353 24.86 28.55 32.19
CA PHE A 353 23.59 27.82 32.25
C PHE A 353 22.45 28.86 32.25
N PRO A 354 21.37 28.71 31.45
CA PRO A 354 20.25 29.65 31.45
C PRO A 354 19.65 29.90 32.85
N TRP A 355 19.66 28.86 33.71
CA TRP A 355 19.24 28.98 35.12
C TRP A 355 20.23 29.75 35.99
N VAL A 356 21.53 29.61 35.70
CA VAL A 356 22.58 30.39 36.39
C VAL A 356 22.50 31.85 35.97
N ALA A 357 22.16 32.17 34.71
CA ALA A 357 21.88 33.55 34.28
C ALA A 357 20.71 34.18 35.05
N LEU A 358 19.66 33.39 35.36
CA LEU A 358 18.54 33.85 36.18
C LEU A 358 18.95 34.06 37.64
N THR A 359 19.78 33.18 38.23
CA THR A 359 20.26 33.38 39.61
C THR A 359 21.37 34.43 39.71
N SER A 360 22.19 34.62 38.68
CA SER A 360 23.23 35.63 38.65
C SER A 360 22.63 37.03 38.58
N SER A 361 21.46 37.20 37.93
CA SER A 361 20.71 38.46 37.99
C SER A 361 20.27 38.84 39.42
N PHE A 362 20.08 37.86 40.31
CA PHE A 362 19.82 38.10 41.73
C PHE A 362 21.11 38.31 42.54
N ALA A 363 22.22 37.69 42.14
CA ALA A 363 23.50 37.81 42.83
C ALA A 363 24.29 39.09 42.49
N GLU A 364 23.99 39.73 41.35
CA GLU A 364 24.66 40.95 40.87
C GLU A 364 24.49 42.16 41.80
N HIS A 365 23.54 42.10 42.75
CA HIS A 365 23.35 43.15 43.76
C HIS A 365 24.22 43.00 45.02
N MET A 366 25.02 41.93 45.16
CA MET A 366 25.84 41.71 46.36
C MET A 366 27.31 41.38 46.03
N GLY A 367 28.06 42.37 45.55
CA GLY A 367 29.50 42.45 45.81
C GLY A 367 30.42 42.53 44.58
N PRO A 368 31.54 43.29 44.67
CA PRO A 368 32.52 43.43 43.60
C PRO A 368 33.56 42.31 43.67
N SER A 369 33.34 41.23 42.92
CA SER A 369 34.39 40.26 42.62
C SER A 369 34.14 39.71 41.23
N ASP A 370 34.99 40.08 40.27
CA ASP A 370 34.97 39.57 38.90
C ASP A 370 35.06 38.04 38.91
N PRO A 371 33.97 37.30 38.61
CA PRO A 371 34.05 35.85 38.49
C PRO A 371 34.58 35.55 37.09
N VAL A 372 35.90 35.39 36.97
CA VAL A 372 36.51 34.86 35.75
C VAL A 372 35.95 33.46 35.55
N SER A 373 35.10 33.28 34.54
CA SER A 373 34.54 31.98 34.18
C SER A 373 35.68 31.04 33.81
N HIS A 374 36.00 30.11 34.70
CA HIS A 374 37.00 29.09 34.41
C HIS A 374 36.45 28.08 33.39
N PRO A 375 37.22 27.73 32.34
CA PRO A 375 36.82 26.71 31.39
C PRO A 375 36.61 25.38 32.10
N THR A 376 35.70 24.54 31.58
CA THR A 376 35.45 23.21 32.16
C THR A 376 36.75 22.38 32.19
N PRO A 377 37.08 21.69 33.31
CA PRO A 377 38.31 20.91 33.40
C PRO A 377 38.44 19.89 32.27
N TYR A 378 39.65 19.75 31.71
CA TYR A 378 39.92 18.82 30.60
C TYR A 378 39.55 17.37 30.94
N THR A 379 39.74 16.96 32.20
CA THR A 379 39.37 15.62 32.69
C THR A 379 37.86 15.36 32.59
N THR A 380 37.02 16.36 32.82
CA THR A 380 35.56 16.26 32.67
C THR A 380 35.16 16.10 31.20
N ARG A 381 35.81 16.82 30.27
CA ARG A 381 35.55 16.69 28.83
C ARG A 381 35.88 15.28 28.33
N ILE A 382 37.05 14.76 28.72
CA ILE A 382 37.49 13.42 28.33
C ILE A 382 36.59 12.34 28.92
N THR A 383 36.21 12.44 30.20
CA THR A 383 35.33 11.44 30.82
C THR A 383 33.93 11.40 30.18
N ILE A 384 33.31 12.55 29.91
CA ILE A 384 32.02 12.63 29.21
C ILE A 384 32.14 12.06 27.79
N PHE A 385 33.19 12.44 27.05
CA PHE A 385 33.44 11.93 25.69
C PHE A 385 33.68 10.42 25.68
N SER A 386 34.49 9.89 26.61
CA SER A 386 34.74 8.45 26.74
C SER A 386 33.46 7.69 27.08
N PHE A 387 32.61 8.22 27.96
CA PHE A 387 31.33 7.60 28.29
C PHE A 387 30.37 7.64 27.09
N TYR A 388 30.32 8.75 26.35
CA TYR A 388 29.56 8.85 25.10
C TYR A 388 30.01 7.79 24.07
N LEU A 389 31.32 7.64 23.86
CA LEU A 389 31.87 6.61 22.98
C LEU A 389 31.58 5.18 23.47
N LEU A 390 31.68 4.93 24.77
CA LEU A 390 31.36 3.63 25.36
C LEU A 390 29.91 3.23 25.07
N ILE A 391 28.96 4.16 25.30
CA ILE A 391 27.55 3.93 25.00
C ILE A 391 27.36 3.71 23.49
N LEU A 392 27.97 4.54 22.64
CA LEU A 392 27.87 4.42 21.18
C LEU A 392 28.39 3.07 20.66
N ILE A 393 29.46 2.53 21.23
CA ILE A 393 30.01 1.20 20.88
C ILE A 393 29.19 0.06 21.51
N SER A 394 28.58 0.27 22.68
CA SER A 394 27.75 -0.74 23.32
C SER A 394 26.46 -1.05 22.55
N ILE A 395 25.89 -0.07 21.84
CA ILE A 395 24.67 -0.22 21.05
C ILE A 395 24.81 -1.30 19.96
N PRO A 396 25.78 -1.24 19.02
CA PRO A 396 25.92 -2.27 18.00
C PRO A 396 26.29 -3.63 18.60
N PHE A 397 27.06 -3.68 19.69
CA PHE A 397 27.36 -4.93 20.39
C PHE A 397 26.08 -5.56 20.96
N TYR A 398 25.25 -4.76 21.64
CA TYR A 398 23.98 -5.20 22.20
C TYR A 398 23.02 -5.66 21.09
N ILE A 399 22.86 -4.88 20.02
CA ILE A 399 22.05 -5.27 18.86
C ILE A 399 22.55 -6.59 18.26
N THR A 400 23.86 -6.72 18.05
CA THR A 400 24.46 -7.95 17.49
C THR A 400 24.21 -9.15 18.40
N SER A 401 24.35 -8.99 19.71
CA SER A 401 24.05 -10.06 20.68
C SER A 401 22.58 -10.48 20.64
N LEU A 402 21.65 -9.52 20.56
CA LEU A 402 20.22 -9.79 20.45
C LEU A 402 19.82 -10.44 19.13
N VAL A 403 20.49 -10.10 18.04
CA VAL A 403 20.23 -10.69 16.71
C VAL A 403 20.80 -12.11 16.61
N LEU A 404 21.91 -12.40 17.29
CA LEU A 404 22.54 -13.73 17.27
C LEU A 404 21.85 -14.75 18.19
N LEU A 405 21.05 -14.30 19.16
CA LEU A 405 20.35 -15.16 20.13
C LEU A 405 19.23 -16.06 19.54
N PRO A 406 18.39 -15.63 18.57
CA PRO A 406 17.19 -16.40 18.18
C PRO A 406 17.38 -17.44 17.06
N THR A 407 18.55 -17.55 16.42
CA THR A 407 18.70 -18.33 15.16
C THR A 407 18.81 -19.85 15.34
N ARG A 408 18.72 -20.40 16.55
CA ARG A 408 18.91 -21.84 16.79
C ARG A 408 17.68 -22.74 16.63
N HIS A 409 16.51 -22.19 16.32
CA HIS A 409 15.34 -23.00 15.99
C HIS A 409 15.15 -23.22 14.48
N LEU A 410 16.24 -23.17 13.69
CA LEU A 410 16.21 -23.61 12.30
C LEU A 410 15.88 -25.11 12.28
N SER A 411 14.60 -25.42 12.12
CA SER A 411 14.09 -26.77 11.96
C SER A 411 14.81 -27.42 10.79
N THR A 412 15.52 -28.50 11.08
CA THR A 412 16.45 -29.26 10.22
C THR A 412 15.80 -29.96 9.02
N SER A 413 14.62 -29.55 8.57
CA SER A 413 14.01 -30.05 7.32
C SER A 413 14.59 -29.31 6.12
N LEU A 414 15.89 -29.50 5.87
CA LEU A 414 16.64 -28.81 4.81
C LEU A 414 16.23 -29.25 3.40
N GLU A 415 15.55 -30.38 3.24
CA GLU A 415 15.29 -30.98 1.93
C GLU A 415 14.07 -30.43 1.18
N THR A 416 13.19 -29.64 1.81
CA THR A 416 11.98 -29.11 1.14
C THR A 416 11.65 -27.66 1.50
N ALA A 417 12.60 -26.93 2.10
CA ALA A 417 12.38 -25.53 2.45
C ALA A 417 12.12 -24.71 1.18
N VAL A 418 10.84 -24.41 0.94
CA VAL A 418 10.37 -23.48 -0.08
C VAL A 418 11.13 -22.16 0.13
N ASP A 419 11.77 -21.63 -0.93
CA ASP A 419 12.70 -20.47 -0.89
C ASP A 419 12.24 -19.28 -0.04
N TRP A 420 10.94 -19.11 0.14
CA TRP A 420 10.34 -18.03 0.93
C TRP A 420 10.56 -18.14 2.45
N ASP A 421 10.75 -19.35 2.99
CA ASP A 421 10.81 -19.60 4.44
C ASP A 421 12.24 -19.70 5.00
N THR A 422 13.25 -19.26 4.23
CA THR A 422 14.68 -19.29 4.64
C THR A 422 14.95 -18.60 5.98
N PHE A 423 14.20 -17.53 6.29
CA PHE A 423 14.33 -16.75 7.53
C PHE A 423 13.19 -17.03 8.54
N GLY A 424 12.58 -18.22 8.43
CA GLY A 424 11.46 -18.66 9.26
C GLY A 424 10.09 -18.45 8.61
N THR A 425 9.12 -19.27 9.03
CA THR A 425 7.76 -19.30 8.46
C THR A 425 7.04 -17.97 8.59
N LEU A 426 7.17 -17.28 9.72
CA LEU A 426 6.55 -15.97 9.93
C LEU A 426 7.09 -14.90 8.96
N SER A 427 8.42 -14.89 8.75
CA SER A 427 9.08 -13.99 7.81
C SER A 427 8.66 -14.30 6.38
N GLY A 428 8.60 -15.58 6.01
CA GLY A 428 8.16 -16.02 4.69
C GLY A 428 6.71 -15.68 4.39
N VAL A 429 5.80 -15.83 5.36
CA VAL A 429 4.39 -15.41 5.20
C VAL A 429 4.29 -13.90 4.97
N ARG A 430 4.98 -13.10 5.78
CA ARG A 430 5.02 -11.64 5.61
C ARG A 430 5.63 -11.23 4.27
N ALA A 431 6.65 -11.96 3.80
CA ALA A 431 7.26 -11.73 2.48
C ALA A 431 6.31 -12.07 1.34
N ARG A 432 5.54 -13.17 1.42
CA ARG A 432 4.49 -13.50 0.45
C ARG A 432 3.39 -12.43 0.42
N ARG A 433 2.96 -11.92 1.58
CA ARG A 433 1.99 -10.80 1.64
C ARG A 433 2.56 -9.51 1.05
N ALA A 434 3.82 -9.19 1.34
CA ALA A 434 4.51 -8.05 0.75
C ALA A 434 4.65 -8.22 -0.78
N PHE A 435 4.89 -9.44 -1.26
CA PHE A 435 4.91 -9.77 -2.68
C PHE A 435 3.52 -9.57 -3.32
N VAL A 436 2.45 -10.05 -2.69
CA VAL A 436 1.09 -9.83 -3.19
C VAL A 436 0.74 -8.35 -3.20
N HIS A 437 1.08 -7.62 -2.14
CA HIS A 437 0.87 -6.18 -2.08
C HIS A 437 1.66 -5.45 -3.18
N ALA A 438 2.91 -5.86 -3.42
CA ALA A 438 3.67 -5.38 -4.57
C ALA A 438 2.97 -5.71 -5.88
N LEU A 439 2.56 -6.96 -6.08
CA LEU A 439 1.86 -7.38 -7.30
C LEU A 439 0.61 -6.52 -7.54
N ILE A 440 -0.20 -6.28 -6.50
CA ILE A 440 -1.34 -5.36 -6.59
C ILE A 440 -0.87 -3.99 -7.02
N VAL A 441 0.01 -3.34 -6.26
CA VAL A 441 0.50 -1.97 -6.54
C VAL A 441 1.15 -1.83 -7.91
N TYR A 442 1.78 -2.88 -8.43
CA TYR A 442 2.39 -2.90 -9.76
C TYR A 442 1.39 -3.29 -10.86
N SER A 443 0.26 -3.90 -10.53
CA SER A 443 -0.75 -4.42 -11.48
C SER A 443 -1.93 -3.49 -11.78
N GLN A 444 -2.06 -2.33 -11.10
CA GLN A 444 -3.16 -1.32 -11.11
C GLN A 444 -3.74 -0.92 -12.51
N PRO A 445 -3.95 0.35 -12.86
CA PRO A 445 -3.44 0.87 -14.16
C PRO A 445 -2.82 2.28 -14.04
N GLU A 446 -1.69 2.63 -14.68
CA GLU A 446 -1.05 3.97 -14.53
C GLU A 446 -0.43 4.32 -13.14
N HIS A 447 0.55 3.54 -12.67
CA HIS A 447 1.37 3.92 -11.53
C HIS A 447 2.45 4.90 -11.98
N TYR A 448 2.45 6.09 -11.37
CA TYR A 448 3.52 7.06 -11.52
C TYR A 448 4.42 6.94 -10.29
N PRO A 449 5.66 6.45 -10.42
CA PRO A 449 6.58 6.43 -9.29
C PRO A 449 6.87 7.88 -8.86
N VAL A 450 7.06 8.13 -7.57
CA VAL A 450 7.62 9.41 -7.11
C VAL A 450 9.03 9.56 -7.72
N PRO A 451 9.39 10.70 -8.35
CA PRO A 451 8.70 12.00 -8.34
C PRO A 451 7.74 12.27 -9.51
N LEU A 452 7.55 11.35 -10.45
CA LEU A 452 6.67 11.53 -11.63
C LEU A 452 5.21 11.79 -11.26
N ASN A 453 4.80 11.51 -10.03
CA ASN A 453 3.53 11.97 -9.46
C ASN A 453 3.31 13.49 -9.60
N ILE A 454 4.38 14.30 -9.61
CA ILE A 454 4.27 15.75 -9.85
C ILE A 454 3.75 16.02 -11.26
N ALA A 455 4.19 15.25 -12.27
CA ALA A 455 3.66 15.39 -13.62
C ALA A 455 2.17 15.01 -13.67
N ARG A 456 1.75 13.94 -12.99
CA ARG A 456 0.33 13.59 -12.87
C ARG A 456 -0.46 14.70 -12.17
N LEU A 457 0.07 15.27 -11.09
CA LEU A 457 -0.57 16.38 -10.38
C LEU A 457 -0.77 17.57 -11.33
N LEU A 458 0.29 17.99 -12.02
CA LEU A 458 0.28 19.16 -12.90
C LEU A 458 -0.59 18.99 -14.16
N TRP A 459 -0.50 17.83 -14.83
CA TRP A 459 -1.11 17.62 -16.14
C TRP A 459 -2.48 16.94 -16.09
N VAL A 460 -2.76 16.18 -15.03
CA VAL A 460 -4.01 15.41 -14.89
C VAL A 460 -4.88 16.01 -13.79
N THR A 461 -4.34 16.18 -12.58
CA THR A 461 -5.16 16.50 -11.40
C THR A 461 -5.60 17.96 -11.38
N ILE A 462 -4.68 18.91 -11.60
CA ILE A 462 -5.01 20.34 -11.63
C ILE A 462 -6.03 20.64 -12.74
N PRO A 463 -5.85 20.21 -14.01
CA PRO A 463 -6.85 20.45 -15.05
C PRO A 463 -8.18 19.77 -14.78
N ARG A 464 -8.18 18.56 -14.19
CA ARG A 464 -9.41 17.87 -13.78
C ARG A 464 -10.20 18.70 -12.77
N VAL A 465 -9.55 19.17 -11.71
CA VAL A 465 -10.20 20.01 -10.68
C VAL A 465 -10.72 21.30 -11.30
N VAL A 466 -9.95 21.95 -12.18
CA VAL A 466 -10.40 23.14 -12.90
C VAL A 466 -11.64 22.85 -13.75
N LEU A 467 -11.69 21.75 -14.49
CA LEU A 467 -12.85 21.36 -15.29
C LEU A 467 -14.08 21.00 -14.44
N GLU A 468 -13.89 20.35 -13.28
CA GLU A 468 -14.95 20.06 -12.32
C GLU A 468 -15.52 21.35 -11.71
N VAL A 469 -14.66 22.30 -11.33
CA VAL A 469 -15.05 23.62 -10.83
C VAL A 469 -15.81 24.42 -11.89
N LEU A 470 -15.48 24.24 -13.18
CA LEU A 470 -16.21 24.82 -14.31
C LEU A 470 -17.52 24.07 -14.65
N GLY A 471 -17.92 23.08 -13.87
CA GLY A 471 -19.16 22.33 -14.06
C GLY A 471 -19.14 21.35 -15.23
N ARG A 472 -17.96 20.84 -15.62
CA ARG A 472 -17.78 19.90 -16.74
C ARG A 472 -17.24 18.53 -16.31
N PRO A 473 -17.98 17.75 -15.50
CA PRO A 473 -17.50 16.49 -14.93
C PRO A 473 -17.23 15.41 -15.99
N LEU A 474 -18.04 15.32 -17.06
CA LEU A 474 -17.81 14.35 -18.13
C LEU A 474 -16.52 14.65 -18.92
N ALA A 475 -16.21 15.93 -19.12
CA ALA A 475 -14.98 16.34 -19.80
C ALA A 475 -13.76 16.16 -18.90
N SER A 476 -13.91 16.34 -17.58
CA SER A 476 -12.82 16.14 -16.62
C SER A 476 -12.43 14.67 -16.52
N GLU A 477 -13.40 13.75 -16.54
CA GLU A 477 -13.16 12.31 -16.54
C GLU A 477 -12.44 11.88 -17.84
N TRP A 478 -12.98 12.26 -19.00
CA TRP A 478 -12.35 11.97 -20.29
C TRP A 478 -10.94 12.54 -20.41
N TRP A 479 -10.73 13.78 -19.97
CA TRP A 479 -9.40 14.42 -19.95
C TRP A 479 -8.45 13.66 -19.05
N ALA A 480 -8.88 13.31 -17.84
CA ALA A 480 -8.03 12.65 -16.87
C ALA A 480 -7.54 11.30 -17.40
N GLU A 481 -8.43 10.48 -17.97
CA GLU A 481 -8.07 9.20 -18.59
C GLU A 481 -7.12 9.40 -19.79
N THR A 482 -7.49 10.27 -20.73
CA THR A 482 -6.74 10.43 -21.98
C THR A 482 -5.35 10.99 -21.72
N VAL A 483 -5.25 12.08 -20.96
CA VAL A 483 -3.98 12.77 -20.70
C VAL A 483 -3.09 11.97 -19.76
N ALA A 484 -3.63 11.24 -18.80
CA ALA A 484 -2.83 10.34 -17.97
C ALA A 484 -2.09 9.32 -18.84
N ILE A 485 -2.80 8.64 -19.75
CA ILE A 485 -2.19 7.67 -20.67
C ILE A 485 -1.07 8.31 -21.50
N TRP A 486 -1.29 9.51 -22.06
CA TRP A 486 -0.28 10.20 -22.87
C TRP A 486 0.94 10.65 -22.06
N VAL A 487 0.74 11.26 -20.90
CA VAL A 487 1.83 11.68 -20.00
C VAL A 487 2.61 10.46 -19.55
N TRP A 488 1.92 9.38 -19.22
CA TRP A 488 2.54 8.15 -18.77
C TRP A 488 3.41 7.53 -19.88
N ARG A 489 2.88 7.37 -21.10
CA ARG A 489 3.64 6.87 -22.26
C ARG A 489 4.81 7.77 -22.64
N GLY A 490 4.60 9.09 -22.58
CA GLY A 490 5.61 10.10 -22.90
C GLY A 490 6.76 10.19 -21.89
N TRP A 491 6.56 9.76 -20.64
CA TRP A 491 7.61 9.78 -19.63
C TRP A 491 8.16 8.37 -19.38
N VAL A 492 7.31 7.47 -18.92
CA VAL A 492 7.72 6.12 -18.50
C VAL A 492 8.01 5.23 -19.70
N GLY A 493 7.22 5.36 -20.77
CA GLY A 493 7.42 4.58 -21.99
C GLY A 493 8.80 4.78 -22.61
N TRP A 494 9.30 6.02 -22.65
CA TRP A 494 10.64 6.32 -23.16
C TRP A 494 11.75 5.75 -22.27
N ILE A 495 11.61 5.85 -20.93
CA ILE A 495 12.55 5.25 -20.00
C ILE A 495 12.57 3.73 -20.17
N GLY A 496 11.40 3.10 -20.26
CA GLY A 496 11.27 1.66 -20.50
C GLY A 496 11.91 1.22 -21.82
N LEU A 497 11.71 2.00 -22.88
CA LEU A 497 12.36 1.78 -24.18
C LEU A 497 13.89 1.84 -24.06
N TRP A 498 14.43 2.85 -23.38
CA TRP A 498 15.87 2.97 -23.13
C TRP A 498 16.43 1.78 -22.35
N PHE A 499 15.76 1.36 -21.28
CA PHE A 499 16.16 0.17 -20.52
C PHE A 499 16.13 -1.10 -21.37
N ALA A 500 15.08 -1.28 -22.18
CA ALA A 500 14.97 -2.42 -23.08
C ALA A 500 16.11 -2.44 -24.11
N LEU A 501 16.50 -1.29 -24.65
CA LEU A 501 17.63 -1.16 -25.59
C LEU A 501 18.96 -1.47 -24.91
N ILE A 502 19.22 -0.96 -23.70
CA ILE A 502 20.44 -1.27 -22.92
C ILE A 502 20.51 -2.76 -22.62
N TRP A 503 19.40 -3.35 -22.18
CA TRP A 503 19.31 -4.78 -21.90
C TRP A 503 19.58 -5.62 -23.15
N LEU A 504 19.03 -5.21 -24.31
CA LEU A 504 19.25 -5.89 -25.58
C LEU A 504 20.71 -5.77 -26.04
N ALA A 505 21.36 -4.62 -25.82
CA ALA A 505 22.75 -4.38 -26.19
C ALA A 505 23.77 -5.11 -25.30
N GLY A 506 23.37 -5.48 -24.07
CA GLY A 506 24.20 -6.26 -23.14
C GLY A 506 24.11 -7.78 -23.34
N ARG A 507 23.25 -8.25 -24.24
CA ARG A 507 23.21 -9.65 -24.71
C ARG A 507 24.01 -9.81 -25.98
#